data_AF-A0A967Q0B5-F1
#
_entry.id   AF-A0A967Q0B5-F1
#
_cell.length_a   1.000
_cell.length_b   1.000
_cell.length_c   1.000
_cell.angle_alpha   90.00
_cell.angle_beta   90.00
_cell.angle_gamma   90.00
#
_symmetry.space_group_name_H-M   'P 1'
#
loop_
_entity.id
_entity.type
_entity.pdbx_description
1 polymer ?
#
loop_
_entity_poly.entity_id
_entity_poly.type
_entity_poly.pdbx_seq_one_letter_code
_entity_poly.pdbx_strand_id
1 'polypeptide(L)' 'VVVTNIPAGELYTALDRGTIDALEWVGPSLDLNMGFHKIAPNYYTGWHEP' A
#
# COMPACT_ATOMS: atom_id res chain seq x y z
N VAL A 1 -8.25 2.96 -13.23
CA VAL A 1 -7.70 2.27 -12.06
C VAL A 1 -7.83 0.77 -12.31
N VAL A 2 -6.73 0.03 -12.23
CA VAL A 2 -6.71 -1.42 -12.42
C VAL A 2 -6.38 -2.06 -11.08
N VAL A 3 -7.14 -3.06 -10.67
CA VAL A 3 -6.85 -3.84 -9.46
C VAL A 3 -5.88 -4.94 -9.84
N THR A 4 -4.75 -5.00 -9.14
CA THR A 4 -3.68 -5.96 -9.40
C THR A 4 -3.43 -6.79 -8.15
N ASN A 5 -3.30 -8.11 -8.31
CA ASN A 5 -3.04 -9.02 -7.19
C ASN A 5 -1.53 -9.23 -7.03
N ILE A 6 -0.95 -8.70 -5.96
CA ILE A 6 0.49 -8.75 -5.68
C ILE A 6 0.72 -9.41 -4.31
N PRO A 7 1.67 -10.35 -4.18
CA PRO A 7 2.02 -10.93 -2.88
C PRO A 7 2.47 -9.87 -1.87
N ALA A 8 2.08 -10.02 -0.61
CA ALA A 8 2.36 -9.03 0.44
C ALA A 8 3.85 -8.63 0.54
N GLY A 9 4.75 -9.60 0.42
CA GLY A 9 6.20 -9.37 0.49
C GLY A 9 6.79 -8.52 -0.66
N GLU A 10 6.02 -8.33 -1.74
CA GLU A 10 6.45 -7.57 -2.92
C GLU A 10 5.80 -6.19 -2.98
N LEU A 11 4.82 -5.88 -2.13
CA LEU A 11 4.04 -4.64 -2.19
C LEU A 11 4.91 -3.38 -2.09
N TYR A 12 5.87 -3.36 -1.17
CA TYR A 12 6.78 -2.22 -1.02
C TYR A 12 7.59 -2.00 -2.29
N THR A 13 8.21 -3.06 -2.82
CA THR A 13 9.03 -2.99 -4.03
C THR A 13 8.21 -2.67 -5.26
N ALA A 14 6.97 -3.16 -5.35
CA ALA A 14 6.05 -2.86 -6.43
C ALA A 14 5.66 -1.38 -6.44
N LEU A 15 5.43 -0.80 -5.26
CA LEU A 15 5.15 0.64 -5.11
C LEU A 15 6.39 1.49 -5.40
N ASP A 16 7.55 1.12 -4.85
CA ASP A 16 8.82 1.83 -5.03
C ASP A 16 9.27 1.89 -6.50
N ARG A 17 9.00 0.82 -7.26
CA ARG A 17 9.32 0.74 -8.69
C ARG A 17 8.25 1.32 -9.61
N GLY A 18 7.11 1.76 -9.08
CA GLY A 18 5.98 2.23 -9.88
C GLY A 18 5.27 1.13 -10.68
N THR A 19 5.40 -0.14 -10.28
CA THR A 19 4.56 -1.22 -10.82
C THR A 19 3.09 -1.02 -10.44
N ILE A 20 2.85 -0.41 -9.27
CA ILE A 20 1.55 0.07 -8.80
C ILE A 20 1.68 1.52 -8.32
N ASP A 21 0.62 2.31 -8.53
CA ASP A 21 0.60 3.73 -8.15
C ASP A 21 0.08 3.95 -6.72
N ALA A 22 -0.69 3.00 -6.20
CA ALA A 22 -1.30 3.04 -4.87
C ALA A 22 -1.60 1.61 -4.39
N LEU A 23 -1.73 1.43 -3.08
CA LEU A 23 -2.17 0.19 -2.46
C LEU A 23 -2.98 0.47 -1.19
N GLU A 24 -3.85 -0.47 -0.82
CA GLU A 24 -4.34 -0.64 0.55
C GLU A 24 -3.76 -1.93 1.13
N TRP A 25 -3.67 -2.03 2.46
CA TRP A 25 -3.21 -3.25 3.13
C TRP A 25 -4.08 -3.62 4.32
N VAL A 26 -3.85 -3.04 5.50
CA VAL A 26 -4.71 -3.30 6.68
C VAL A 26 -4.95 -2.04 7.49
N GLY A 27 -3.91 -1.26 7.76
CA GLY A 27 -4.05 -0.07 8.61
C GLY A 27 -2.76 0.29 9.32
N PRO A 28 -2.76 1.39 10.11
CA PRO A 28 -1.54 2.07 10.52
C PRO A 28 -0.49 1.16 11.17
N SER A 29 -0.91 0.25 12.06
CA SER A 29 0.00 -0.63 12.80
C SER A 29 0.77 -1.60 11.89
N LEU A 30 0.13 -2.14 10.85
CA LEU A 30 0.75 -3.08 9.93
C LEU A 30 1.43 -2.36 8.76
N ASP A 31 0.84 -1.27 8.28
CA ASP A 31 1.36 -0.49 7.15
C ASP A 31 2.69 0.21 7.51
N LEU A 32 2.86 0.63 8.76
CA LEU A 32 4.12 1.19 9.25
C LEU A 32 5.25 0.14 9.23
N ASN A 33 4.98 -1.10 9.62
CA ASN A 33 5.95 -2.19 9.58
C ASN A 33 6.34 -2.56 8.14
N MET A 34 5.40 -2.43 7.21
CA MET A 34 5.65 -2.63 5.77
C MET A 34 6.44 -1.48 5.14
N GLY A 35 6.48 -0.31 5.78
CA GLY A 35 7.30 0.82 5.38
C GLY A 35 6.70 1.73 4.30
N PHE A 36 5.43 1.56 3.92
CA PHE A 36 4.82 2.31 2.82
C PHE A 36 4.91 3.83 2.96
N HIS A 37 4.84 4.33 4.19
CA HIS A 37 5.00 5.76 4.54
C HIS A 37 6.34 6.38 4.08
N LYS A 38 7.36 5.57 3.77
CA LYS A 38 8.65 6.05 3.27
C LYS A 38 8.61 6.47 1.79
N ILE A 39 7.68 5.91 1.03
CA ILE A 39 7.60 6.05 -0.44
C ILE A 39 6.23 6.58 -0.92
N ALA A 40 5.18 6.45 -0.10
CA ALA A 40 3.87 7.06 -0.31
C ALA A 40 3.64 8.18 0.72
N PRO A 41 3.65 9.46 0.29
CA PRO A 41 3.47 10.60 1.20
C PRO A 41 2.01 10.81 1.61
N ASN A 42 1.06 10.23 0.88
CA ASN A 42 -0.37 10.42 1.11
C ASN A 42 -0.95 9.15 1.75
N TYR A 43 -1.65 9.32 2.86
CA TYR A 43 -2.36 8.24 3.55
C TYR A 43 -3.83 8.64 3.72
N TYR A 44 -4.74 7.87 3.11
CA TYR A 44 -6.17 8.16 3.09
C TYR A 44 -6.89 7.33 4.16
N THR A 45 -7.93 7.91 4.76
CA THR A 45 -8.81 7.18 5.68
C THR A 45 -9.60 6.11 4.93
N GLY A 46 -9.72 4.92 5.50
CA GLY A 46 -10.53 3.85 4.93
C GLY A 46 -12.02 4.23 4.85
N TRP A 47 -12.67 3.80 3.78
CA TRP A 47 -14.11 3.89 3.57
C TRP A 47 -14.74 2.56 3.12
N HIS A 48 -13.90 1.55 2.89
CA HIS A 48 -14.30 0.24 2.38
C HIS A 48 -14.72 -0.69 3.52
N GLU A 49 -14.04 -0.64 4.67
CA GLU A 49 -14.37 -1.44 5.84
C GLU A 49 -15.53 -0.79 6.65
N PRO A 50 -16.49 -1.57 7.20
CA PRO A 50 -17.63 -1.05 7.97
C PRO A 50 -17.28 -0.35 9.29
#